data_AF-A0AAV5L7P3-F1
#
_entry.id   AF-A0AAV5L7P3-F1
#
_cell.length_a   1.000
_cell.length_b   1.000
_cell.length_c   1.000
_cell.angle_alpha   90.00
_cell.angle_beta   90.00
_cell.angle_gamma   90.00
#
_symmetry.space_group_name_H-M   'P 1'
#
loop_
_entity.id
_entity.type
_entity.pdbx_description
1 polymer ?
#
loop_
_entity_poly.entity_id
_entity_poly.type
_entity_poly.pdbx_seq_one_letter_code
_entity_poly.pdbx_strand_id
1 'polypeptide(L)'
;MNMKIFVDTDADVRLARRIRRDTVERGRDVNSVLEQYAKFVKPAFDDFVLPSKKYADVIIPRGGDNHVAIDLIVQHIRTKLVQHDLCKIYPNVTVIQSTFQIRGMHTLIRDREISKHDFVFYSDRLIRLVVEHGLGHLPFTEKQVVTPTGSVYTGVDFCKKLGGVSIVRSGESIENALRACCKGIKIGKILVHRDGDNGKQLIYEKLPKDISERHVLLLDPVLATVKIHLLIPRSFLVLSQI
;
A
#
# COMPACT_ATOMS: atom_id res chain seq x y z
N MET A 1 3.74 7.88 14.86
CA MET A 1 3.66 7.60 16.32
C MET A 1 3.17 6.17 16.50
N ASN A 2 3.86 5.37 17.31
CA ASN A 2 3.47 3.99 17.60
C ASN A 2 2.86 3.96 19.00
N MET A 3 1.60 3.56 19.13
CA MET A 3 0.91 3.42 20.42
C MET A 3 1.23 2.05 21.03
N LYS A 4 1.80 2.02 22.23
CA LYS A 4 2.12 0.81 23.00
C LYS A 4 0.98 0.50 23.96
N ILE A 5 0.39 -0.68 23.85
CA ILE A 5 -0.74 -1.12 24.66
C ILE A 5 -0.29 -2.25 25.58
N PHE A 6 -0.63 -2.17 26.87
CA PHE A 6 -0.49 -3.26 27.82
C PHE A 6 -1.87 -3.78 28.25
N VAL A 7 -2.05 -5.10 28.18
CA VAL A 7 -3.31 -5.75 28.56
C VAL A 7 -3.15 -6.35 29.95
N ASP A 8 -3.87 -5.79 30.92
CA ASP A 8 -3.81 -6.17 32.32
C ASP A 8 -4.98 -7.10 32.66
N THR A 9 -4.67 -8.28 33.15
CA THR A 9 -5.65 -9.30 33.51
C THR A 9 -5.10 -10.14 34.65
N ASP A 10 -5.97 -10.56 35.56
CA ASP A 10 -5.56 -11.35 36.72
C ASP A 10 -4.97 -12.71 36.32
N ALA A 11 -4.05 -13.22 37.14
CA ALA A 11 -3.26 -14.42 36.82
C ALA A 11 -4.11 -15.69 36.77
N ASP A 12 -5.09 -15.79 37.65
CA ASP A 12 -6.11 -16.85 37.72
C ASP A 12 -6.99 -16.87 36.47
N VAL A 13 -7.49 -15.71 36.01
CA VAL A 13 -8.28 -15.59 34.78
C VAL A 13 -7.47 -16.01 33.56
N ARG A 14 -6.20 -15.56 33.48
CA ARG A 14 -5.28 -15.96 32.40
C ARG A 14 -5.00 -17.46 32.39
N LEU A 15 -4.78 -18.05 33.57
CA LEU A 15 -4.55 -19.48 33.72
C LEU A 15 -5.81 -20.30 33.36
N ALA A 16 -6.98 -19.91 33.87
CA ALA A 16 -8.25 -20.57 33.57
C ALA A 16 -8.57 -20.57 32.07
N ARG A 17 -8.37 -19.43 31.39
CA ARG A 17 -8.52 -19.33 29.93
C ARG A 17 -7.57 -20.27 29.19
N ARG A 18 -6.32 -20.35 29.65
CA ARG A 18 -5.31 -21.22 29.02
C ARG A 18 -5.63 -22.70 29.22
N ILE A 19 -6.02 -23.10 30.43
CA ILE A 19 -6.42 -24.49 30.71
C ILE A 19 -7.58 -24.86 29.80
N ARG A 20 -8.65 -24.07 29.79
CA ARG A 20 -9.83 -24.33 28.95
C ARG A 20 -9.47 -24.44 27.47
N ARG A 21 -8.68 -23.51 26.95
CA ARG A 21 -8.25 -23.52 25.54
C ARG A 21 -7.41 -24.76 25.22
N ASP A 22 -6.40 -25.07 26.04
CA ASP A 22 -5.45 -26.14 25.73
C ASP A 22 -6.04 -27.54 25.99
N THR A 23 -7.02 -27.69 26.90
CA THR A 23 -7.77 -28.95 27.09
C THR A 23 -8.85 -29.13 26.02
N VAL A 24 -9.74 -28.15 25.83
CA VAL A 24 -10.92 -28.28 24.97
C VAL A 24 -10.56 -28.19 23.49
N GLU A 25 -9.70 -27.25 23.10
CA GLU A 25 -9.40 -27.01 21.67
C GLU A 25 -8.20 -27.83 21.18
N ARG A 26 -7.31 -28.28 22.08
CA ARG A 26 -6.04 -28.94 21.73
C ARG A 26 -5.85 -30.32 22.35
N GLY A 27 -6.80 -30.80 23.15
CA GLY A 27 -6.81 -32.15 23.73
C GLY A 27 -5.64 -32.44 24.68
N ARG A 28 -5.05 -31.43 25.32
CA ARG A 28 -3.92 -31.62 26.25
C ARG A 28 -4.41 -32.00 27.65
N ASP A 29 -3.61 -32.77 28.37
CA ASP A 29 -3.86 -33.05 29.79
C ASP A 29 -3.67 -31.80 30.66
N VAL A 30 -4.53 -31.65 31.68
CA VAL A 30 -4.53 -30.49 32.59
C VAL A 30 -3.20 -30.38 33.34
N ASN A 31 -2.63 -31.49 33.80
CA ASN A 31 -1.40 -31.47 34.58
C ASN A 31 -0.22 -30.98 33.73
N SER A 32 -0.15 -31.41 32.47
CA SER A 32 0.86 -30.94 31.53
C SER A 32 0.79 -29.42 31.30
N VAL A 33 -0.42 -28.85 31.23
CA VAL A 33 -0.61 -27.40 31.08
C VAL A 33 -0.18 -26.64 32.34
N LEU A 34 -0.50 -27.17 33.53
CA LEU A 34 -0.11 -26.58 34.81
C LEU A 34 1.41 -26.59 35.01
N GLU A 35 2.07 -27.72 34.74
CA GLU A 35 3.53 -27.84 34.80
C GLU A 35 4.22 -26.85 33.84
N GLN A 36 3.72 -26.76 32.60
CA GLN A 36 4.27 -25.83 31.62
C GLN A 36 4.06 -24.37 32.06
N TYR A 37 2.90 -24.06 32.65
CA TYR A 37 2.60 -22.72 33.15
C TYR A 37 3.56 -22.30 34.27
N ALA A 38 3.75 -23.18 35.27
CA ALA A 38 4.62 -22.91 36.40
C ALA A 38 6.10 -22.82 35.98
N LYS A 39 6.54 -23.71 35.09
CA LYS A 39 7.96 -23.81 34.69
C LYS A 39 8.42 -22.71 33.75
N PHE A 40 7.55 -22.26 32.83
CA PHE A 40 7.97 -21.37 31.75
C PHE A 40 7.17 -20.07 31.65
N VAL A 41 5.86 -20.11 31.93
CA VAL A 41 4.97 -19.00 31.57
C VAL A 41 4.92 -17.96 32.67
N LYS A 42 4.81 -18.40 33.93
CA LYS A 42 4.77 -17.50 35.08
C LYS A 42 6.11 -16.75 35.26
N PRO A 43 7.28 -17.41 35.28
CA PRO A 43 8.56 -16.70 35.36
C PRO A 43 8.76 -15.72 34.20
N ALA A 44 8.44 -16.13 32.96
CA ALA A 44 8.57 -15.23 31.82
C ALA A 44 7.63 -14.01 31.89
N PHE A 45 6.42 -14.18 32.45
CA PHE A 45 5.52 -13.06 32.66
C PHE A 45 6.08 -12.09 33.70
N ASP A 46 6.55 -12.60 34.84
CA ASP A 46 7.04 -11.78 35.96
C ASP A 46 8.35 -11.05 35.59
N ASP A 47 9.26 -11.72 34.87
CA ASP A 47 10.60 -11.18 34.56
C ASP A 47 10.60 -10.26 33.32
N PHE A 48 9.74 -10.51 32.32
CA PHE A 48 9.80 -9.80 31.03
C PHE A 48 8.53 -9.05 30.67
N VAL A 49 7.34 -9.61 30.95
CA VAL A 49 6.08 -9.01 30.50
C VAL A 49 5.61 -7.95 31.47
N LEU A 50 5.52 -8.25 32.77
CA LEU A 50 5.03 -7.32 33.78
C LEU A 50 5.88 -6.03 33.86
N PRO A 51 7.22 -6.05 33.81
CA PRO A 51 8.03 -4.84 33.81
C PRO A 51 7.81 -3.95 32.59
N SER A 52 7.29 -4.50 31.47
CA SER A 52 6.99 -3.72 30.26
C SER A 52 5.76 -2.80 30.43
N LYS A 53 4.91 -3.06 31.43
CA LYS A 53 3.71 -2.26 31.76
C LYS A 53 4.03 -0.78 31.96
N LYS A 54 5.20 -0.45 32.52
CA LYS A 54 5.63 0.94 32.77
C LYS A 54 5.97 1.74 31.52
N TYR A 55 6.15 1.07 30.38
CA TYR A 55 6.47 1.70 29.09
C TYR A 55 5.26 1.75 28.14
N ALA A 56 4.07 1.39 28.62
CA ALA A 56 2.85 1.38 27.83
C ALA A 56 2.17 2.76 27.87
N ASP A 57 1.67 3.19 26.70
CA ASP A 57 0.90 4.43 26.56
C ASP A 57 -0.55 4.24 27.04
N VAL A 58 -1.08 3.01 26.91
CA VAL A 58 -2.45 2.65 27.31
C VAL A 58 -2.43 1.31 28.04
N ILE A 59 -3.13 1.23 29.18
CA ILE A 59 -3.33 -0.01 29.95
C ILE A 59 -4.82 -0.39 29.89
N ILE A 60 -5.11 -1.60 29.41
CA ILE A 60 -6.48 -2.13 29.33
C ILE A 60 -6.72 -3.10 30.49
N PRO A 61 -7.58 -2.76 31.47
CA PRO A 61 -7.95 -3.68 32.53
C PRO A 61 -8.95 -4.73 32.04
N ARG A 62 -8.94 -5.92 32.67
CA ARG A 62 -9.84 -7.07 32.40
C ARG A 62 -9.67 -7.71 31.01
N GLY A 63 -8.67 -7.28 30.26
CA GLY A 63 -8.32 -7.81 28.95
C GLY A 63 -9.51 -7.97 28.00
N GLY A 64 -9.72 -9.20 27.52
CA GLY A 64 -10.73 -9.53 26.50
C GLY A 64 -12.19 -9.27 26.87
N ASP A 65 -12.51 -9.07 28.16
CA ASP A 65 -13.89 -8.80 28.61
C ASP A 65 -14.23 -7.30 28.59
N ASN A 66 -13.23 -6.44 28.37
CA ASN A 66 -13.43 -5.00 28.32
C ASN A 66 -13.78 -4.57 26.89
N HIS A 67 -14.99 -4.92 26.46
CA HIS A 67 -15.50 -4.60 25.13
C HIS A 67 -15.46 -3.10 24.82
N VAL A 68 -15.68 -2.24 25.82
CA VAL A 68 -15.60 -0.78 25.67
C VAL A 68 -14.19 -0.32 25.28
N ALA A 69 -13.15 -0.84 25.95
CA ALA A 69 -11.77 -0.49 25.62
C ALA A 69 -11.33 -1.06 24.27
N ILE A 70 -11.78 -2.27 23.94
CA ILE A 70 -11.54 -2.89 22.64
C ILE A 70 -12.19 -2.05 21.53
N ASP A 71 -13.45 -1.66 21.69
CA ASP A 71 -14.17 -0.84 20.72
C ASP A 71 -13.53 0.53 20.54
N LEU A 72 -13.06 1.16 21.63
CA LEU A 72 -12.35 2.44 21.57
C LEU A 72 -11.02 2.32 20.80
N ILE A 73 -10.27 1.25 20.98
CA ILE A 73 -9.03 1.00 20.23
C ILE A 73 -9.34 0.67 18.77
N VAL A 74 -10.36 -0.14 18.51
CA VAL A 74 -10.82 -0.46 17.16
C VAL A 74 -11.28 0.81 16.44
N GLN A 75 -12.04 1.68 17.11
CA GLN A 75 -12.41 2.99 16.59
C GLN A 75 -11.20 3.89 16.40
N HIS A 76 -10.24 3.93 17.32
CA HIS A 76 -9.02 4.71 17.15
C HIS A 76 -8.20 4.24 15.94
N ILE A 77 -8.03 2.93 15.78
CA ILE A 77 -7.36 2.32 14.63
C ILE A 77 -8.12 2.63 13.36
N ARG A 78 -9.45 2.43 13.33
CA ARG A 78 -10.30 2.76 12.16
C ARG A 78 -10.21 4.24 11.82
N THR A 79 -10.32 5.14 12.80
CA THR A 79 -10.22 6.59 12.58
C THR A 79 -8.82 6.96 12.08
N LYS A 80 -7.74 6.38 12.63
CA LYS A 80 -6.39 6.62 12.13
C LYS A 80 -6.17 6.06 10.72
N LEU A 81 -6.71 4.88 10.42
CA LEU A 81 -6.67 4.28 9.08
C LEU A 81 -7.51 5.08 8.07
N VAL A 82 -8.62 5.69 8.52
CA VAL A 82 -9.50 6.55 7.69
C VAL A 82 -8.94 7.97 7.57
N GLN A 83 -8.16 8.47 8.53
CA GLN A 83 -7.61 9.83 8.58
C GLN A 83 -6.21 9.99 7.95
N HIS A 84 -5.75 9.07 7.13
CA HIS A 84 -4.61 9.37 6.28
C HIS A 84 -5.09 10.07 5.01
N ASP A 85 -5.31 11.39 5.10
CA ASP A 85 -4.98 12.23 3.95
C ASP A 85 -3.47 12.04 3.72
N LEU A 86 -3.10 11.02 2.95
CA LEU A 86 -1.71 10.75 2.56
C LEU A 86 -1.09 12.03 1.98
N CYS A 87 -1.90 12.86 1.32
CA CYS A 87 -1.55 14.18 0.80
C CYS A 87 -1.09 15.18 1.89
N LYS A 88 -1.57 15.07 3.14
CA LYS A 88 -1.12 15.92 4.26
C LYS A 88 0.26 15.52 4.78
N ILE A 89 0.60 14.24 4.69
CA ILE A 89 1.88 13.69 5.18
C ILE A 89 2.93 13.74 4.07
N TYR A 90 2.52 13.50 2.83
CA TYR A 90 3.35 13.44 1.65
C TYR A 90 2.79 14.42 0.60
N PRO A 91 3.33 15.64 0.49
CA PRO A 91 2.80 16.67 -0.40
C PRO A 91 2.92 16.31 -1.89
N ASN A 92 3.80 15.37 -2.23
CA ASN A 92 4.01 14.89 -3.59
C ASN A 92 3.17 13.64 -3.92
N VAL A 93 2.25 13.24 -3.04
CA VAL A 93 1.31 12.15 -3.29
C VAL A 93 -0.02 12.74 -3.70
N THR A 94 -0.47 12.41 -4.90
CA THR A 94 -1.83 12.72 -5.37
C THR A 94 -2.67 11.45 -5.34
N VAL A 95 -3.85 11.54 -4.74
CA VAL A 95 -4.84 10.46 -4.74
C VAL A 95 -5.94 10.79 -5.72
N ILE A 96 -6.23 9.87 -6.64
CA ILE A 96 -7.33 10.01 -7.59
C ILE A 96 -8.65 10.03 -6.82
N GLN A 97 -9.54 10.96 -7.19
CA GLN A 97 -10.85 11.07 -6.57
C GLN A 97 -11.63 9.75 -6.69
N SER A 98 -12.00 9.17 -5.56
CA SER A 98 -12.77 7.92 -5.51
C SER A 98 -14.25 8.17 -5.84
N THR A 99 -14.63 8.00 -7.11
CA THR A 99 -16.04 8.00 -7.55
C THR A 99 -16.72 6.66 -7.27
N PHE A 100 -18.07 6.61 -7.29
CA PHE A 100 -18.81 5.35 -7.19
C PHE A 100 -18.41 4.36 -8.30
N GLN A 101 -18.09 4.86 -9.49
CA GLN A 101 -17.65 4.03 -10.61
C GLN A 101 -16.28 3.38 -10.34
N ILE A 102 -15.31 4.14 -9.85
CA ILE A 102 -13.98 3.62 -9.46
C ILE A 102 -14.14 2.59 -8.35
N ARG A 103 -14.95 2.89 -7.34
CA ARG A 103 -15.24 1.97 -6.25
C ARG A 103 -15.92 0.68 -6.73
N GLY A 104 -16.85 0.77 -7.67
CA GLY A 104 -17.47 -0.41 -8.30
C GLY A 104 -16.47 -1.28 -9.04
N MET A 105 -15.55 -0.67 -9.81
CA MET A 105 -14.48 -1.41 -10.47
C MET A 105 -13.51 -2.05 -9.46
N HIS A 106 -13.17 -1.36 -8.37
CA HIS A 106 -12.39 -1.93 -7.27
C HIS A 106 -13.07 -3.13 -6.62
N THR A 107 -14.39 -3.08 -6.41
CA THR A 107 -15.14 -4.23 -5.88
C THR A 107 -14.98 -5.44 -6.78
N LEU A 108 -15.09 -5.26 -8.11
CA LEU A 108 -14.95 -6.33 -9.08
C LEU A 108 -13.53 -6.91 -9.08
N ILE A 109 -12.49 -6.09 -9.22
CA ILE A 109 -11.10 -6.59 -9.28
C ILE A 109 -10.61 -7.19 -7.96
N ARG A 110 -11.30 -6.93 -6.84
CA ARG A 110 -11.00 -7.49 -5.51
C ARG A 110 -11.88 -8.69 -5.15
N ASP A 111 -12.90 -8.99 -5.95
CA ASP A 111 -13.70 -10.20 -5.78
C ASP A 111 -12.85 -11.43 -6.10
N ARG A 112 -12.87 -12.42 -5.21
CA ARG A 112 -12.13 -13.68 -5.39
C ARG A 112 -12.73 -14.52 -6.52
N GLU A 113 -14.03 -14.38 -6.78
CA GLU A 113 -14.77 -15.20 -7.74
C GLU A 113 -14.79 -14.59 -9.15
N ILE A 114 -14.14 -13.44 -9.37
CA ILE A 114 -14.12 -12.79 -10.67
C ILE A 114 -13.45 -13.65 -11.75
N SER A 115 -14.00 -13.62 -12.96
CA SER A 115 -13.38 -14.27 -14.11
C SER A 115 -12.06 -13.57 -14.49
N LYS A 116 -11.09 -14.33 -15.04
CA LYS A 116 -9.83 -13.76 -15.52
C LYS A 116 -10.05 -12.67 -16.58
N HIS A 117 -11.04 -12.85 -17.46
CA HIS A 117 -11.36 -11.89 -18.50
C HIS A 117 -11.84 -10.56 -17.91
N ASP A 118 -12.77 -10.63 -16.96
CA ASP A 118 -13.32 -9.42 -16.32
C ASP A 118 -12.26 -8.74 -15.46
N PHE A 119 -11.42 -9.50 -14.76
CA PHE A 119 -10.30 -8.94 -14.00
C PHE A 119 -9.39 -8.09 -14.90
N VAL A 120 -8.96 -8.62 -16.06
CA VAL A 120 -8.12 -7.88 -17.01
C VAL A 120 -8.86 -6.66 -17.53
N PHE A 121 -10.13 -6.81 -17.94
CA PHE A 121 -10.93 -5.71 -18.48
C PHE A 121 -11.10 -4.56 -17.48
N TYR A 122 -11.49 -4.84 -16.24
CA TYR A 122 -11.70 -3.80 -15.22
C TYR A 122 -10.37 -3.22 -14.69
N SER A 123 -9.31 -4.02 -14.63
CA SER A 123 -7.96 -3.55 -14.31
C SER A 123 -7.47 -2.55 -15.37
N ASP A 124 -7.56 -2.89 -16.66
CA ASP A 124 -7.16 -2.00 -17.76
C ASP A 124 -7.95 -0.68 -17.75
N ARG A 125 -9.24 -0.73 -17.42
CA ARG A 125 -10.07 0.47 -17.26
C ARG A 125 -9.62 1.37 -16.12
N LEU A 126 -9.33 0.79 -14.94
CA LEU A 126 -8.77 1.54 -13.83
C LEU A 126 -7.39 2.10 -14.20
N ILE A 127 -6.56 1.34 -14.92
CA ILE A 127 -5.20 1.74 -15.29
C ILE A 127 -5.26 2.97 -16.19
N ARG A 128 -6.19 2.97 -17.15
CA ARG A 128 -6.41 4.12 -18.02
C ARG A 128 -6.72 5.39 -17.23
N LEU A 129 -7.57 5.30 -16.21
CA LEU A 129 -7.89 6.46 -15.36
C LEU A 129 -6.66 6.97 -14.62
N VAL A 130 -5.80 6.07 -14.11
CA VAL A 130 -4.57 6.44 -13.41
C VAL A 130 -3.57 7.10 -14.35
N VAL A 131 -3.41 6.56 -15.56
CA VAL A 131 -2.51 7.12 -16.56
C VAL A 131 -2.97 8.52 -16.98
N GLU A 132 -4.25 8.71 -17.32
CA GLU A 132 -4.78 10.02 -17.72
C GLU A 132 -4.63 11.06 -16.59
N HIS A 133 -4.91 10.67 -15.34
CA HIS A 133 -4.71 11.55 -14.19
C HIS A 133 -3.23 11.90 -14.00
N GLY A 134 -2.34 10.91 -14.16
CA GLY A 134 -0.90 11.09 -14.11
C GLY A 134 -0.35 12.06 -15.15
N LEU A 135 -0.84 11.96 -16.39
CA LEU A 135 -0.46 12.87 -17.48
C LEU A 135 -0.87 14.32 -17.21
N GLY A 136 -1.94 14.54 -16.45
CA GLY A 136 -2.39 15.88 -16.02
C GLY A 136 -1.41 16.62 -15.11
N HIS A 137 -0.45 15.92 -14.49
CA HIS A 137 0.60 16.54 -13.66
C HIS A 137 1.86 16.95 -14.45
N LEU A 138 1.90 16.67 -15.76
CA LEU A 138 3.03 17.05 -16.59
C LEU A 138 3.05 18.56 -16.86
N PRO A 139 4.26 19.15 -17.05
CA PRO A 139 4.37 20.55 -17.43
C PRO A 139 3.64 20.83 -18.76
N PHE A 140 2.95 21.97 -18.79
CA PHE A 140 2.24 22.47 -19.96
C PHE A 140 2.58 23.94 -20.22
N THR A 141 2.35 24.39 -21.45
CA THR A 141 2.47 25.80 -21.85
C THR A 141 1.15 26.27 -22.43
N GLU A 142 0.72 27.50 -22.09
CA GLU A 142 -0.48 28.08 -22.69
C GLU A 142 -0.33 28.23 -24.21
N LYS A 143 -1.42 27.98 -24.92
CA LYS A 143 -1.46 28.07 -26.38
C LYS A 143 -2.83 28.53 -26.83
N GLN A 144 -2.84 29.55 -27.67
CA GLN A 144 -4.06 30.00 -28.34
C GLN A 144 -4.16 29.36 -29.72
N VAL A 145 -5.36 28.93 -30.07
CA VAL A 145 -5.68 28.42 -31.40
C VAL A 145 -6.93 29.12 -31.93
N VAL A 146 -6.97 29.32 -33.24
CA VAL A 146 -8.18 29.82 -33.91
C VAL A 146 -9.04 28.62 -34.28
N THR A 147 -10.28 28.60 -33.81
CA THR A 147 -11.24 27.54 -34.12
C THR A 147 -11.68 27.64 -35.59
N PRO A 148 -12.27 26.57 -36.16
CA PRO A 148 -12.87 26.64 -37.49
C PRO A 148 -13.97 27.70 -37.63
N THR A 149 -14.55 28.17 -36.53
CA THR A 149 -15.55 29.26 -36.49
C THR A 149 -14.92 30.65 -36.43
N GLY A 150 -13.59 30.77 -36.43
CA GLY A 150 -12.85 32.03 -36.36
C GLY A 150 -12.67 32.60 -34.95
N SER A 151 -13.15 31.90 -33.90
CA SER A 151 -13.01 32.31 -32.51
C SER A 151 -11.65 31.90 -31.94
N VAL A 152 -11.10 32.67 -31.00
CA VAL A 152 -9.85 32.29 -30.31
C VAL A 152 -10.18 31.40 -29.11
N TYR A 153 -9.55 30.23 -29.04
CA TYR A 153 -9.61 29.34 -27.90
C TYR A 153 -8.26 29.33 -27.17
N THR A 154 -8.27 29.62 -25.88
CA THR A 154 -7.10 29.54 -25.01
C THR A 154 -7.03 28.15 -24.37
N GLY A 155 -6.10 27.35 -24.86
CA GLY A 155 -5.82 26.00 -24.37
C GLY A 155 -4.38 25.85 -23.89
N VAL A 156 -3.92 24.60 -23.85
CA VAL A 156 -2.57 24.24 -23.39
C VAL A 156 -1.90 23.26 -24.37
N ASP A 157 -0.57 23.34 -24.49
CA ASP A 157 0.28 22.35 -25.17
C ASP A 157 1.09 21.61 -24.10
N PHE A 158 1.03 20.27 -24.10
CA PHE A 158 1.74 19.44 -23.13
C PHE A 158 3.18 19.16 -23.58
N CYS A 159 4.06 18.88 -22.61
CA CYS A 159 5.46 18.54 -22.89
C CYS A 159 5.61 17.33 -23.83
N LYS A 160 6.47 17.45 -24.85
CA LYS A 160 6.64 16.46 -25.94
C LYS A 160 7.70 15.40 -25.66
N LYS A 161 8.57 15.58 -24.66
CA LYS A 161 9.65 14.65 -24.28
C LYS A 161 9.23 13.73 -23.13
N LEU A 162 8.26 12.83 -23.38
CA LEU A 162 7.80 11.85 -22.39
C LEU A 162 8.50 10.50 -22.56
N GLY A 163 8.72 9.79 -21.47
CA GLY A 163 9.19 8.41 -21.43
C GLY A 163 8.43 7.63 -20.36
N GLY A 164 8.20 6.34 -20.60
CA GLY A 164 7.72 5.41 -19.59
C GLY A 164 8.84 4.52 -19.11
N VAL A 165 8.82 4.08 -17.85
CA VAL A 165 9.69 3.02 -17.35
C VAL A 165 8.83 2.04 -16.55
N SER A 166 8.73 0.80 -17.03
CA SER A 166 7.99 -0.25 -16.33
C SER A 166 8.90 -1.05 -15.40
N ILE A 167 8.44 -1.27 -14.17
CA ILE A 167 9.06 -2.23 -13.26
C ILE A 167 8.54 -3.62 -13.62
N VAL A 168 9.42 -4.46 -14.12
CA VAL A 168 9.09 -5.82 -14.56
C VAL A 168 8.87 -6.71 -13.33
N ARG A 169 7.81 -7.53 -13.27
CA ARG A 169 6.81 -7.83 -14.32
C ARG A 169 5.50 -7.05 -14.19
N SER A 170 5.14 -6.61 -12.98
CA SER A 170 3.83 -6.00 -12.70
C SER A 170 3.58 -4.72 -13.49
N GLY A 171 4.58 -3.87 -13.63
CA GLY A 171 4.51 -2.59 -14.34
C GLY A 171 4.20 -2.71 -15.84
N GLU A 172 4.39 -3.90 -16.43
CA GLU A 172 4.11 -4.13 -17.86
C GLU A 172 2.61 -4.04 -18.18
N SER A 173 1.74 -4.27 -17.19
CA SER A 173 0.28 -4.14 -17.37
C SER A 173 -0.15 -2.71 -17.73
N ILE A 174 0.63 -1.70 -17.30
CA ILE A 174 0.31 -0.28 -17.51
C ILE A 174 0.78 0.21 -18.89
N GLU A 175 1.73 -0.47 -19.53
CA GLU A 175 2.33 -0.01 -20.78
C GLU A 175 1.31 0.19 -21.90
N ASN A 176 0.32 -0.72 -22.00
CA ASN A 176 -0.69 -0.65 -23.05
C ASN A 176 -1.58 0.58 -22.90
N ALA A 177 -2.01 0.88 -21.68
CA ALA A 177 -2.77 2.10 -21.39
C ALA A 177 -1.94 3.34 -21.69
N LEU A 178 -0.66 3.37 -21.30
CA LEU A 178 0.23 4.49 -21.58
C LEU A 178 0.47 4.71 -23.07
N ARG A 179 0.68 3.65 -23.86
CA ARG A 179 0.79 3.75 -25.34
C ARG A 179 -0.50 4.23 -25.98
N ALA A 180 -1.65 3.86 -25.40
CA ALA A 180 -2.96 4.28 -25.89
C ALA A 180 -3.31 5.73 -25.51
N CYS A 181 -2.65 6.32 -24.51
CA CYS A 181 -2.72 7.76 -24.19
C CYS A 181 -1.68 8.57 -24.99
N CYS A 182 -0.46 8.07 -25.08
CA CYS A 182 0.69 8.77 -25.66
C CYS A 182 1.26 8.02 -26.86
N LYS A 183 0.87 8.44 -28.08
CA LYS A 183 1.38 7.84 -29.32
C LYS A 183 2.90 8.03 -29.43
N GLY A 184 3.63 6.93 -29.63
CA GLY A 184 5.08 6.95 -29.85
C GLY A 184 5.93 7.13 -28.58
N ILE A 185 5.35 6.98 -27.39
CA ILE A 185 6.13 7.03 -26.14
C ILE A 185 7.19 5.92 -26.09
N LYS A 186 8.43 6.27 -25.75
CA LYS A 186 9.50 5.31 -25.53
C LYS A 186 9.34 4.71 -24.13
N ILE A 187 9.35 3.39 -24.02
CA ILE A 187 9.23 2.68 -22.74
C ILE A 187 10.53 1.92 -22.45
N GLY A 188 11.17 2.27 -21.34
CA GLY A 188 12.26 1.51 -20.75
C GLY A 188 11.75 0.44 -19.78
N LYS A 189 12.58 -0.54 -19.48
CA LYS A 189 12.26 -1.64 -18.56
C LYS A 189 13.31 -1.77 -17.49
N ILE A 190 12.88 -1.98 -16.26
CA ILE A 190 13.75 -2.26 -15.11
C ILE A 190 13.26 -3.55 -14.46
N LEU A 191 14.13 -4.54 -14.32
CA LEU A 191 13.88 -5.76 -13.56
C LEU A 191 14.62 -5.67 -12.22
N VAL A 192 13.83 -5.61 -11.17
CA VAL A 192 14.32 -5.66 -9.79
C VAL A 192 14.07 -7.07 -9.26
N HIS A 193 15.13 -7.72 -8.80
CA HIS A 193 15.02 -9.02 -8.16
C HIS A 193 15.91 -9.01 -6.93
N ARG A 194 15.36 -9.55 -5.85
CA ARG A 194 16.04 -9.59 -4.56
C ARG A 194 16.73 -10.94 -4.45
N ASP A 195 18.05 -10.93 -4.66
CA ASP A 195 18.89 -12.07 -4.27
C ASP A 195 19.41 -11.84 -2.84
N GLY A 196 19.60 -12.92 -2.08
CA GLY A 196 19.76 -12.94 -0.61
C GLY A 196 20.77 -11.94 -0.02
N ASP A 197 20.52 -11.52 1.24
CA ASP A 197 21.24 -10.65 2.22
C ASP A 197 22.24 -9.54 1.78
N ASN A 198 22.84 -9.57 0.60
CA ASN A 198 23.92 -8.69 0.15
C ASN A 198 23.46 -7.45 -0.66
N GLY A 199 22.18 -7.10 -0.61
CA GLY A 199 21.72 -5.74 -0.93
C GLY A 199 21.81 -5.26 -2.38
N LYS A 200 22.28 -6.06 -3.35
CA LYS A 200 22.19 -5.70 -4.79
C LYS A 200 20.84 -6.16 -5.37
N GLN A 201 20.06 -5.20 -5.87
CA GLN A 201 18.64 -5.39 -6.23
C GLN A 201 18.33 -5.25 -7.74
N LEU A 202 19.24 -4.75 -8.56
CA LEU A 202 19.01 -4.53 -9.99
C LEU A 202 19.63 -5.66 -10.81
N ILE A 203 18.80 -6.44 -11.52
CA ILE A 203 19.27 -7.53 -12.38
C ILE A 203 19.33 -7.12 -13.85
N TYR A 204 18.42 -6.24 -14.29
CA TYR A 204 18.39 -5.82 -15.70
C TYR A 204 17.78 -4.42 -15.85
N GLU A 205 18.38 -3.62 -16.73
CA GLU A 205 17.82 -2.36 -17.18
C GLU A 205 17.98 -2.21 -18.70
N LYS A 206 16.95 -1.67 -19.34
CA LYS A 206 17.00 -1.25 -20.74
C LYS A 206 16.21 0.03 -20.88
N LEU A 207 16.92 1.15 -20.88
CA LEU A 207 16.35 2.49 -20.96
C LEU A 207 16.66 3.16 -22.31
N PRO A 208 15.80 4.08 -22.80
CA PRO A 208 16.15 4.95 -23.91
C PRO A 208 17.42 5.75 -23.64
N LYS A 209 18.29 5.92 -24.63
CA LYS A 209 19.55 6.68 -24.48
C LYS A 209 19.33 8.14 -24.07
N ASP A 210 18.18 8.69 -24.47
CA ASP A 210 17.74 10.06 -24.22
C ASP A 210 16.80 10.19 -23.01
N ILE A 211 16.85 9.23 -22.06
CA ILE A 211 15.95 9.23 -20.89
C ILE A 211 16.22 10.39 -19.92
N SER A 212 17.46 10.87 -19.84
CA SER A 212 17.87 11.99 -18.97
C SER A 212 17.23 13.32 -19.34
N GLU A 213 16.80 13.48 -20.60
CA GLU A 213 16.15 14.69 -21.12
C GLU A 213 14.62 14.58 -21.15
N ARG A 214 14.05 13.47 -20.67
CA ARG A 214 12.62 13.18 -20.73
C ARG A 214 11.98 13.28 -19.35
N HIS A 215 10.71 13.65 -19.32
CA HIS A 215 9.88 13.40 -18.14
C HIS A 215 9.49 11.93 -18.12
N VAL A 216 9.78 11.26 -17.01
CA VAL A 216 9.62 9.81 -16.92
C VAL A 216 8.46 9.43 -16.01
N LEU A 217 7.55 8.63 -16.56
CA LEU A 217 6.45 7.98 -15.87
C LEU A 217 6.92 6.58 -15.45
N LEU A 218 7.10 6.38 -14.15
CA LEU A 218 7.41 5.07 -13.61
C LEU A 218 6.11 4.30 -13.37
N LEU A 219 6.05 3.07 -13.87
CA LEU A 219 4.85 2.26 -13.90
C LEU A 219 5.00 1.05 -12.96
N ASP A 220 4.19 1.01 -11.90
CA ASP A 220 4.06 -0.16 -11.03
C ASP A 220 2.67 -0.20 -10.37
N PRO A 221 1.82 -1.18 -10.71
CA PRO A 221 0.44 -1.20 -10.21
C PRO A 221 0.33 -1.45 -8.70
N VAL A 222 1.36 -1.95 -8.01
CA VAL A 222 1.27 -2.28 -6.57
C VAL A 222 2.44 -1.72 -5.78
N LEU A 223 2.16 -0.77 -4.88
CA LEU A 223 3.13 -0.24 -3.92
C LEU A 223 3.06 -0.99 -2.57
N ALA A 224 3.64 -2.19 -2.49
CA ALA A 224 3.62 -3.00 -1.26
C ALA A 224 4.75 -2.66 -0.27
N THR A 225 5.96 -2.35 -0.75
CA THR A 225 7.10 -1.98 0.11
C THR A 225 7.95 -0.90 -0.57
N VAL A 226 8.00 0.28 0.04
CA VAL A 226 8.62 1.52 -0.49
C VAL A 226 10.13 1.39 -0.80
N LYS A 227 10.78 0.26 -0.47
CA LYS A 227 12.22 0.05 -0.67
C LYS A 227 12.66 0.03 -2.13
N ILE A 228 11.82 -0.47 -3.05
CA ILE A 228 12.14 -0.49 -4.49
C ILE A 228 12.26 0.94 -5.04
N HIS A 229 11.48 1.86 -4.48
CA HIS A 229 11.42 3.25 -4.89
C HIS A 229 12.60 4.12 -4.41
N LEU A 230 13.33 3.70 -3.37
CA LEU A 230 14.49 4.43 -2.88
C LEU A 230 15.69 4.38 -3.85
N LEU A 231 15.70 3.43 -4.78
CA LEU A 231 16.76 3.28 -5.79
C LEU A 231 16.52 4.14 -7.04
N ILE A 232 15.36 4.79 -7.15
CA ILE A 232 14.93 5.48 -8.36
C ILE A 232 15.06 7.00 -8.12
N PRO A 233 15.67 7.75 -9.06
CA PRO A 233 15.86 9.20 -8.91
C PRO A 233 14.55 9.94 -8.61
N ARG A 234 14.62 11.02 -7.83
CA ARG A 234 13.47 11.87 -7.46
C ARG A 234 12.72 12.51 -8.64
N SER A 235 13.23 12.40 -9.86
CA SER A 235 12.67 12.98 -11.09
C SER A 235 11.57 12.14 -11.75
N PHE A 236 11.19 11.00 -11.17
CA PHE A 236 10.20 10.08 -11.74
C PHE A 236 8.82 10.30 -11.13
N LEU A 237 7.81 10.49 -11.98
CA LEU A 237 6.41 10.49 -11.56
C LEU A 237 5.92 9.04 -11.45
N VAL A 238 5.47 8.64 -10.27
CA VAL A 238 5.08 7.26 -9.97
C VAL A 238 3.58 7.09 -10.15
N LEU A 239 3.18 6.17 -11.02
CA LEU A 239 1.78 5.80 -11.20
C LEU A 239 1.54 4.44 -10.56
N SER A 240 0.68 4.42 -9.54
CA SER A 240 0.29 3.21 -8.83
C SER A 240 -1.20 3.19 -8.55
N GLN A 241 -1.79 1.99 -8.55
CA GLN A 241 -3.15 1.75 -8.13
C GLN A 241 -3.12 1.19 -6.70
N ILE A 242 -3.81 1.84 -5.77
CA ILE A 242 -3.99 1.33 -4.41
C ILE A 242 -5.23 0.41 -4.37
#